data_AF-A0A8X6HWU1-F1
#
_entry.id   AF-A0A8X6HWU1-F1
#
_cell.length_a   1.000
_cell.length_b   1.000
_cell.length_c   1.000
_cell.angle_alpha   90.00
_cell.angle_beta   90.00
_cell.angle_gamma   90.00
#
_symmetry.space_group_name_H-M   'P 1'
#
loop_
_entity.id
_entity.type
_entity.pdbx_description
1 polymer ?
#
loop_
_entity_poly.entity_id
_entity_poly.type
_entity_poly.pdbx_seq_one_letter_code
_entity_poly.pdbx_strand_id
1 'polypeptide(L)'
;MSVIVFAGAADQFFKLKPEQNQLLTPFDYNSIVLYGSFTFSKEPRKLRTMEGKNHEFLYDVLSEGKLAEGNIKRIKTLYNC
;
A
#
# COMPACT_ATOMS: atom_id res chain seq x y z
N MET A 1 3.88 10.67 -17.73
CA MET A 1 4.25 9.41 -17.06
C MET A 1 5.31 9.74 -16.04
N SER A 2 5.05 9.50 -14.75
CA SER A 2 5.87 10.05 -13.66
C SER A 2 7.29 9.51 -13.71
N VAL A 3 8.28 10.40 -13.74
CA VAL A 3 9.71 10.12 -14.05
C VAL A 3 10.41 9.29 -12.96
N ILE A 4 9.69 8.78 -11.96
CA ILE A 4 10.23 8.19 -10.72
C ILE A 4 10.05 6.67 -10.62
N VAL A 5 9.20 6.05 -11.46
CA VAL A 5 8.95 4.60 -11.51
C VAL A 5 9.81 3.96 -12.61
N PHE A 6 10.32 2.74 -12.41
CA PHE A 6 11.07 2.04 -13.46
C PHE A 6 10.17 1.64 -14.65
N ALA A 7 10.76 1.52 -15.84
CA ALA A 7 10.01 1.29 -17.06
C ALA A 7 9.21 -0.03 -17.01
N GLY A 8 7.91 0.05 -17.34
CA GLY A 8 7.02 -1.12 -17.35
C GLY A 8 6.24 -1.39 -16.06
N ALA A 9 6.47 -0.66 -14.96
CA ALA A 9 5.77 -0.87 -13.69
C ALA A 9 4.68 0.18 -13.37
N ALA A 10 4.30 1.01 -14.35
CA ALA A 10 3.29 2.06 -14.13
C ALA A 10 1.88 1.49 -13.84
N ASP A 11 1.59 0.30 -14.38
CA ASP A 11 0.32 -0.41 -14.21
C ASP A 11 0.10 -0.91 -12.77
N GLN A 12 1.17 -1.11 -11.99
CA GLN A 12 1.11 -1.53 -10.59
C GLN A 12 0.44 -0.49 -9.67
N PHE A 13 0.25 0.73 -10.14
CA PHE A 13 -0.41 1.81 -9.41
C PHE A 13 -1.87 2.03 -9.85
N PHE A 14 -2.39 1.24 -10.77
CA PHE A 14 -3.77 1.34 -11.20
C PHE A 14 -4.71 0.87 -10.09
N LYS A 15 -5.72 1.69 -9.80
CA LYS A 15 -6.73 1.35 -8.80
C LYS A 15 -7.60 0.20 -9.31
N LEU A 16 -7.93 -0.72 -8.41
CA LEU A 16 -9.01 -1.68 -8.63
C LEU A 16 -10.32 -0.92 -8.92
N LYS A 17 -11.13 -1.50 -9.80
CA LYS A 17 -12.48 -0.99 -10.06
C LYS A 17 -13.38 -1.18 -8.84
N PRO A 18 -14.48 -0.42 -8.71
CA PRO A 18 -15.40 -0.56 -7.59
C PRO A 18 -15.89 -2.00 -7.36
N GLU A 19 -16.19 -2.74 -8.42
CA GLU A 19 -16.62 -4.14 -8.38
C GLU A 19 -15.51 -5.15 -8.04
N GLN A 20 -14.25 -4.73 -8.10
CA GLN A 20 -13.08 -5.55 -7.75
C GLN A 20 -12.60 -5.30 -6.32
N ASN A 21 -13.21 -4.37 -5.59
CA ASN A 21 -12.74 -3.93 -4.29
C ASN A 21 -13.84 -3.97 -3.23
N GLN A 22 -13.55 -4.55 -2.07
CA GLN A 22 -14.48 -4.63 -0.95
C GLN A 22 -13.96 -3.77 0.21
N LEU A 23 -14.60 -2.61 0.43
CA LEU A 23 -14.21 -1.65 1.47
C LEU A 23 -14.80 -2.03 2.83
N LEU A 24 -14.19 -3.00 3.50
CA LEU A 24 -14.62 -3.49 4.83
C LEU A 24 -14.16 -2.61 6.00
N THR A 25 -13.06 -1.88 5.83
CA THR A 25 -12.47 -1.00 6.84
C THR A 25 -11.94 0.28 6.18
N PRO A 26 -11.78 1.39 6.93
CA PRO A 26 -11.08 2.57 6.45
C PRO A 26 -9.66 2.26 5.94
N PHE A 27 -9.07 3.19 5.18
CA PHE A 27 -7.68 3.07 4.74
C PHE A 27 -6.74 3.06 5.94
N ASP A 28 -5.80 2.11 5.95
CA ASP A 28 -4.87 1.86 7.06
C ASP A 28 -3.44 1.96 6.52
N TYR A 29 -2.71 3.00 6.94
CA TYR A 29 -1.33 3.25 6.54
C TYR A 29 -0.34 2.25 7.14
N ASN A 30 -0.74 1.54 8.20
CA ASN A 30 0.06 0.49 8.83
C ASN A 30 -0.30 -0.90 8.30
N SER A 31 -1.11 -0.97 7.24
CA SER A 31 -1.59 -2.26 6.76
C SER A 31 -0.46 -3.11 6.18
N ILE A 32 -0.43 -4.39 6.55
CA ILE A 32 0.56 -5.37 6.03
C ILE A 32 0.48 -5.57 4.51
N VAL A 33 -0.59 -5.09 3.86
CA VAL A 33 -0.78 -5.19 2.40
C VAL A 33 -0.47 -3.87 1.68
N LEU A 34 -0.01 -2.84 2.40
CA LEU A 34 0.40 -1.58 1.81
C LEU A 34 1.88 -1.64 1.40
N TYR A 35 2.18 -1.21 0.17
CA TYR A 35 3.55 -1.07 -0.29
C TYR A 35 4.25 0.14 0.32
N GLY A 36 5.57 0.03 0.53
CA GLY A 36 6.40 1.11 1.06
C GLY A 36 6.70 2.21 0.03
N SER A 37 7.18 3.36 0.52
CA SER A 37 7.38 4.58 -0.29
C SER A 37 8.37 4.43 -1.45
N PHE A 38 9.22 3.40 -1.46
CA PHE A 38 10.21 3.17 -2.52
C PHE A 38 9.86 2.01 -3.45
N THR A 39 8.71 1.35 -3.27
CA THR A 39 8.31 0.22 -4.13
C THR A 39 8.17 0.69 -5.58
N PHE A 40 8.75 -0.06 -6.53
CA PHE A 40 8.85 0.27 -7.95
C PHE A 40 9.65 1.54 -8.31
N SER A 41 10.39 2.13 -7.35
CA SER A 41 11.24 3.28 -7.62
C SER A 41 12.38 2.91 -8.57
N LYS A 42 12.67 3.80 -9.53
CA LYS A 42 13.86 3.68 -10.38
C LYS A 42 15.17 3.99 -9.65
N GLU A 43 15.09 4.70 -8.52
CA GLU A 43 16.24 5.07 -7.68
C GLU A 43 15.84 4.91 -6.20
N PRO A 44 15.83 3.66 -5.69
CA PRO A 44 15.40 3.35 -4.32
C PRO A 44 16.17 4.18 -3.30
N ARG A 45 15.51 4.54 -2.19
CA ARG A 45 16.03 5.42 -1.11
C ARG A 45 16.17 6.90 -1.47
N LYS A 46 15.95 7.29 -2.74
CA LYS A 46 16.01 8.69 -3.17
C LYS A 46 14.68 9.19 -3.75
N LEU A 47 14.04 8.39 -4.61
CA LEU A 47 12.81 8.77 -5.28
C LEU A 47 11.63 7.98 -4.70
N ARG A 48 10.76 8.65 -3.94
CA ARG A 48 9.54 8.04 -3.41
C ARG A 48 8.48 7.96 -4.49
N THR A 49 7.90 6.79 -4.69
CA THR A 49 6.80 6.53 -5.64
C THR A 49 5.43 6.68 -5.00
N MET A 50 5.36 6.53 -3.68
CA MET A 50 4.15 6.70 -2.85
C MET A 50 4.51 7.45 -1.57
N GLU A 51 3.54 8.22 -1.08
CA GLU A 51 3.60 8.91 0.20
C GLU A 51 2.19 8.99 0.79
N GLY A 52 2.11 9.14 2.11
CA GLY A 52 0.85 9.48 2.75
C GLY A 52 0.35 10.84 2.27
N LYS A 53 -0.95 11.10 2.39
CA LYS A 53 -1.53 12.40 1.98
C LYS A 53 -0.90 13.61 2.70
N ASN A 54 -0.26 13.39 3.84
CA ASN A 54 0.49 14.40 4.60
C ASN A 54 2.01 14.36 4.33
N HIS A 55 2.44 13.82 3.18
CA HIS A 55 3.84 13.58 2.84
C HIS A 55 4.59 12.61 3.78
N GLU A 56 3.84 11.79 4.52
CA GLU A 56 4.35 10.78 5.42
C GLU A 56 5.08 9.66 4.65
N PHE A 57 6.15 9.14 5.26
CA PHE A 57 6.89 8.01 4.72
C PHE A 57 6.14 6.70 5.00
N LEU A 58 5.95 5.89 3.96
CA LEU A 58 5.30 4.58 4.07
C LEU A 58 6.38 3.51 4.24
N TYR A 59 6.31 2.79 5.35
CA TYR A 59 7.24 1.69 5.65
C TYR A 59 6.89 0.43 4.85
N ASP A 60 7.90 -0.38 4.55
CA ASP A 60 7.71 -1.67 3.90
C ASP A 60 7.28 -2.72 4.93
N VAL A 61 6.49 -3.70 4.50
CA VAL A 61 5.84 -4.73 5.30
C VAL A 61 6.82 -5.52 6.18
N LEU A 62 8.04 -5.72 5.69
CA LEU A 62 9.08 -6.48 6.41
C LEU A 62 9.51 -5.83 7.73
N SER A 63 9.18 -4.57 7.99
CA SER A 63 9.57 -3.89 9.24
C SER A 63 8.63 -4.13 10.43
N GLU A 64 7.37 -4.53 10.20
CA GLU A 64 6.33 -4.43 11.24
C GLU A 64 6.16 -5.70 12.11
N GLY A 65 6.59 -6.88 11.66
CA GLY A 65 6.64 -8.13 12.44
C GLY A 65 5.30 -8.63 13.03
N LYS A 66 4.21 -7.88 12.91
CA LYS A 66 2.87 -8.11 13.47
C LYS A 66 1.82 -7.61 12.48
N LEU A 67 0.62 -8.20 12.57
CA LEU A 67 -0.55 -7.74 11.82
C LEU A 67 -1.14 -6.50 12.48
N ALA A 68 -1.39 -5.44 11.69
CA ALA A 68 -2.12 -4.27 12.15
C ALA A 68 -3.57 -4.62 12.53
N GLU A 69 -4.14 -3.90 13.50
CA GLU A 69 -5.52 -4.11 13.95
C GLU A 69 -6.54 -3.98 12.81
N GLY A 70 -6.29 -3.07 11.85
CA GLY A 70 -7.12 -2.91 10.66
C GLY A 70 -7.16 -4.16 9.78
N ASN A 71 -6.04 -4.88 9.65
CA ASN A 71 -5.98 -6.16 8.95
C ASN A 71 -6.75 -7.25 9.71
N ILE A 72 -6.58 -7.34 11.03
CA ILE A 72 -7.30 -8.31 11.87
C ILE A 72 -8.80 -8.11 11.75
N LYS A 73 -9.27 -6.86 11.86
CA LYS A 73 -10.69 -6.50 11.72
C LYS A 73 -11.21 -6.88 10.34
N ARG A 74 -10.48 -6.55 9.27
CA ARG A 74 -10.88 -6.85 7.89
C ARG A 74 -11.04 -8.35 7.65
N ILE A 75 -10.10 -9.17 8.15
CA ILE A 75 -10.15 -10.63 8.02
C ILE A 75 -11.37 -11.19 8.79
N LYS A 76 -11.58 -10.75 10.03
CA LYS A 76 -12.76 -11.17 10.83
C LYS A 76 -14.07 -10.82 10.13
N THR A 77 -14.19 -9.62 9.58
CA THR A 77 -15.37 -9.21 8.81
C THR A 77 -15.55 -10.05 7.55
N LEU A 78 -14.47 -10.39 6.82
CA LEU A 78 -14.55 -11.20 5.60
C LEU A 78 -15.00 -12.64 5.86
N TYR A 79 -14.55 -13.23 6.97
CA TYR A 79 -14.85 -14.62 7.34
C TYR A 79 -15.96 -14.77 8.39
N ASN A 80 -16.65 -13.68 8.74
CA ASN A 80 -17.72 -13.64 9.73
C ASN A 80 -17.35 -14.29 11.08
N CYS A 81 -16.15 -13.96 11.57
CA CYS A 81 -15.58 -14.42 12.84
C CYS A 81 -15.65 -13.35 13.93
#